data_AF-A0A848W1E6-F1
#
_entry.id   AF-A0A848W1E6-F1
#
_cell.length_a   1.000
_cell.length_b   1.000
_cell.length_c   1.000
_cell.angle_alpha   90.00
_cell.angle_beta   90.00
_cell.angle_gamma   90.00
#
_symmetry.space_group_name_H-M   'P 1'
#
loop_
_entity.id
_entity.type
_entity.pdbx_description
1 polymer ?
#
loop_
_entity_poly.entity_id
_entity_poly.type
_entity_poly.pdbx_seq_one_letter_code
_entity_poly.pdbx_strand_id
1 'polypeptide(L)' 'PPKLAGQLARATVAGSGELLTQSSDPAGTLRQNVTSPGGTTAAALEVLMGPDGLTKLMTEAITRATERSRELAQ' A
#
# COMPACT_ATOMS: atom_id res chain seq x y z
N PRO A 1 9.93 19.65 4.86
CA PRO A 1 8.83 20.57 5.29
C PRO A 1 7.45 19.91 5.14
N PRO A 2 6.50 20.12 6.07
CA PRO A 2 5.21 19.42 6.06
C PRO A 2 4.40 19.60 4.78
N LYS A 3 4.37 20.81 4.22
CA LYS A 3 3.65 21.11 2.97
C LYS A 3 4.16 20.27 1.79
N LEU A 4 5.48 20.24 1.59
CA LEU A 4 6.10 19.46 0.52
C LEU A 4 5.90 17.95 0.72
N ALA A 5 6.08 17.46 1.95
CA ALA A 5 5.86 16.06 2.28
C ALA A 5 4.42 15.62 1.94
N GLY A 6 3.42 16.44 2.30
CA GLY A 6 2.03 16.17 1.97
C GLY A 6 1.73 16.19 0.46
N GLN A 7 2.39 17.08 -0.30
CA GLN A 7 2.26 17.11 -1.77
C GLN A 7 2.82 15.84 -2.40
N LEU A 8 4.03 15.44 -2.00
CA LEU A 8 4.69 14.22 -2.50
C LEU A 8 3.86 12.98 -2.15
N ALA A 9 3.44 12.83 -0.89
CA ALA A 9 2.66 11.67 -0.45
C ALA A 9 1.36 11.50 -1.26
N ARG A 10 0.61 12.60 -1.50
CA ARG A 10 -0.61 12.55 -2.31
C ARG A 10 -0.32 12.14 -3.76
N ALA A 11 0.69 12.74 -4.38
CA ALA A 11 1.07 12.41 -5.75
C ALA A 11 1.53 10.95 -5.88
N THR A 12 2.30 10.44 -4.91
CA THR A 12 2.76 9.05 -4.88
C THR A 12 1.60 8.07 -4.78
N VAL A 13 0.66 8.29 -3.85
CA VAL A 13 -0.49 7.38 -3.68
C VAL A 13 -1.39 7.41 -4.91
N ALA A 14 -1.72 8.60 -5.43
CA ALA A 14 -2.54 8.75 -6.62
C ALA A 14 -1.88 8.11 -7.85
N GLY A 15 -0.59 8.40 -8.09
CA GLY A 15 0.15 7.84 -9.23
C GLY A 15 0.32 6.32 -9.15
N SER A 16 0.48 5.75 -7.95
CA SER A 16 0.55 4.30 -7.76
C SER A 16 -0.79 3.62 -8.09
N GLY A 17 -1.91 4.24 -7.71
CA GLY A 17 -3.25 3.77 -8.06
C GLY A 17 -3.49 3.81 -9.56
N GLU A 18 -3.14 4.94 -10.19
CA GLU A 18 -3.25 5.11 -11.65
C GLU A 18 -2.40 4.08 -12.41
N LEU A 19 -1.15 3.86 -11.99
CA LEU A 19 -0.28 2.84 -12.58
C LEU A 19 -0.90 1.44 -12.50
N LEU A 20 -1.53 1.10 -11.38
CA LEU A 20 -2.23 -0.17 -11.22
C LEU A 20 -3.47 -0.27 -12.12
N THR A 21 -4.21 0.82 -12.30
CA THR A 21 -5.39 0.87 -13.18
C THR A 21 -5.03 0.71 -14.66
N GLN A 22 -3.93 1.31 -15.11
CA GLN A 22 -3.50 1.26 -16.51
C GLN A 22 -2.74 -0.03 -16.88
N SER A 23 -2.12 -0.68 -15.90
CA SER A 23 -1.26 -1.84 -16.14
C SER A 23 -2.06 -3.14 -16.21
N SER A 24 -1.65 -4.05 -17.10
CA SER A 24 -2.08 -5.46 -17.07
C SER A 24 -1.30 -6.30 -16.05
N ASP A 25 -0.18 -5.79 -15.54
CA ASP A 25 0.66 -6.50 -14.59
C ASP A 25 0.02 -6.55 -13.21
N PRO A 26 0.17 -7.67 -12.48
CA PRO A 26 -0.23 -7.74 -11.08
C PRO A 26 0.50 -6.70 -10.22
N ALA A 27 -0.15 -6.20 -9.17
CA ALA A 27 0.43 -5.24 -8.22
C ALA A 27 1.78 -5.72 -7.64
N GLY A 28 1.92 -7.04 -7.42
CA GLY A 28 3.17 -7.64 -6.95
C GLY A 28 4.34 -7.46 -7.92
N THR A 29 4.08 -7.48 -9.23
CA THR A 29 5.08 -7.24 -10.29
C THR A 29 5.44 -5.75 -10.35
N LEU A 30 4.43 -4.86 -10.32
CA LEU A 30 4.66 -3.41 -10.31
C LEU A 30 5.53 -2.96 -9.13
N ARG A 31 5.29 -3.54 -7.94
CA ARG A 31 6.15 -3.34 -6.76
C ARG A 31 7.59 -3.81 -7.01
N GLN A 32 7.78 -4.97 -7.61
CA GLN A 32 9.12 -5.51 -7.92
C GLN A 32 9.88 -4.60 -8.88
N ASN A 33 9.20 -4.07 -9.90
CA ASN A 33 9.79 -3.19 -10.92
C ASN A 33 10.41 -1.91 -10.33
N VAL A 34 9.94 -1.45 -9.16
CA VAL A 34 10.46 -0.26 -8.46
C VAL A 34 11.37 -0.61 -7.26
N THR A 35 11.72 -1.89 -7.10
CA THR A 35 12.52 -2.40 -5.97
C THR A 35 13.87 -2.89 -6.45
N SER A 36 14.85 -1.98 -6.52
CA SER A 36 16.23 -2.36 -6.80
C SER A 36 16.86 -3.11 -5.60
N PRO A 37 17.64 -4.19 -5.84
CA PRO A 37 18.36 -4.88 -4.77
C PRO A 37 19.26 -3.93 -3.97
N GLY A 38 19.13 -3.94 -2.63
CA GLY A 38 19.87 -3.04 -1.74
C GLY A 38 19.44 -1.57 -1.80
N GLY A 39 18.38 -1.24 -2.54
CA GLY A 39 17.87 0.13 -2.68
C GLY A 39 16.99 0.59 -1.51
N THR A 40 16.64 1.87 -1.51
CA THR A 40 15.79 2.48 -0.48
C THR A 40 14.37 1.89 -0.43
N THR A 41 13.80 1.55 -1.59
CA THR A 41 12.51 0.85 -1.67
C THR A 41 12.58 -0.54 -1.02
N ALA A 42 13.68 -1.27 -1.22
CA ALA A 42 13.87 -2.59 -0.62
C ALA A 42 13.91 -2.49 0.91
N ALA A 43 14.70 -1.56 1.45
CA ALA A 43 14.77 -1.31 2.90
C ALA A 43 13.41 -0.90 3.49
N ALA A 44 12.62 -0.08 2.80
CA ALA A 44 11.27 0.27 3.25
C ALA A 44 10.34 -0.95 3.25
N LEU A 45 10.44 -1.82 2.25
CA LEU A 45 9.62 -3.01 2.13
C LEU A 45 9.94 -4.08 3.18
N GLU A 46 11.17 -4.16 3.68
CA GLU A 46 11.50 -5.04 4.81
C GLU A 46 10.63 -4.74 6.04
N VAL A 47 10.38 -3.45 6.29
CA VAL A 47 9.48 -3.01 7.37
C VAL A 47 8.02 -3.26 6.98
N LEU A 48 7.60 -2.79 5.80
CA LEU A 48 6.20 -2.83 5.38
C LEU A 48 5.68 -4.25 5.12
N MET A 49 6.54 -5.20 4.76
CA MET A 49 6.20 -6.60 4.51
C MET A 49 6.58 -7.54 5.67
N GLY A 50 7.05 -6.99 6.79
CA GLY A 50 7.35 -7.77 7.99
C GLY A 50 6.10 -8.43 8.62
N PRO A 51 6.28 -9.27 9.66
CA PRO A 51 5.20 -10.03 10.29
C PRO A 51 4.03 -9.16 10.80
N ASP A 52 4.34 -7.99 11.33
CA ASP A 52 3.36 -6.99 11.81
C ASP A 52 3.18 -5.82 10.83
N GLY A 53 3.59 -6.02 9.58
CA GLY A 53 3.56 -5.01 8.54
C GLY A 53 2.17 -4.80 7.91
N LEU A 54 2.18 -4.13 6.77
CA LEU A 54 0.99 -3.65 6.08
C LEU A 54 0.01 -4.78 5.74
N THR A 55 0.48 -5.97 5.38
CA THR A 55 -0.37 -7.11 5.05
C THR A 55 -1.28 -7.51 6.22
N LYS A 56 -0.71 -7.64 7.43
CA LYS A 56 -1.46 -7.99 8.64
C LYS A 56 -2.45 -6.87 8.98
N LEU A 57 -1.97 -5.63 9.02
CA LEU A 57 -2.78 -4.46 9.34
C LEU A 57 -3.98 -4.29 8.40
N MET A 58 -3.78 -4.42 7.09
CA MET A 58 -4.86 -4.31 6.11
C MET A 58 -5.85 -5.46 6.24
N THR A 59 -5.39 -6.68 6.50
CA THR A 59 -6.26 -7.85 6.70
C THR A 59 -7.15 -7.64 7.93
N GLU A 60 -6.57 -7.23 9.05
CA GLU A 60 -7.31 -6.96 10.29
C GLU A 60 -8.31 -5.81 10.10
N ALA A 61 -7.88 -4.70 9.48
CA ALA A 61 -8.73 -3.54 9.26
C ALA A 61 -9.94 -3.87 8.38
N ILE A 62 -9.75 -4.57 7.25
CA ILE A 62 -10.84 -4.95 6.35
C ILE A 62 -11.76 -5.99 7.01
N THR A 63 -11.22 -6.90 7.81
CA THR A 63 -12.04 -7.86 8.58
C THR A 63 -12.96 -7.13 9.55
N ARG A 64 -12.42 -6.22 10.37
CA ARG A 64 -13.23 -5.42 11.31
C ARG A 64 -14.26 -4.53 10.60
N ALA A 65 -13.88 -3.92 9.47
CA ALA A 65 -14.82 -3.13 8.67
C ALA A 65 -15.97 -3.98 8.11
N THR A 66 -15.67 -5.21 7.68
CA THR A 66 -16.66 -6.15 7.16
C THR A 66 -17.65 -6.58 8.23
N GLU A 67 -17.17 -6.93 9.43
CA GLU A 67 -18.03 -7.26 10.58
C GLU A 67 -18.96 -6.10 10.92
N ARG A 68 -18.41 -4.89 11.03
CA ARG A 68 -19.21 -3.69 11.32
C ARG A 68 -20.28 -3.43 10.26
N SER A 69 -19.95 -3.64 8.99
CA SER A 69 -20.92 -3.47 7.90
C SER A 69 -22.11 -4.44 8.02
N ARG A 70 -21.89 -5.65 8.53
CA ARG A 70 -22.96 -6.64 8.74
C ARG A 70 -23.84 -6.29 9.92
N GLU A 71 -23.25 -5.78 11.01
CA GLU A 71 -24.00 -5.28 12.17
C GLU A 71 -24.93 -4.12 11.81
N LEU A 72 -24.48 -3.21 10.93
CA LEU A 72 -25.26 -2.04 10.50
C LEU A 72 -26.41 -2.38 9.54
N ALA A 73 -26.38 -3.56 8.91
CA ALA A 73 -27.40 -4.00 7.96
C ALA A 73 -28.55 -4.77 8.62
N GLN A 74 -28.53 -4.91 9.95
CA GLN A 74 -29.61 -5.45 10.79
C GLN A 74 -30.45 -4.32 11.37
#